data_AF-A0AAV7LN06-F1
#
_entry.id   AF-A0AAV7LN06-F1
#
_cell.length_a   1.000
_cell.length_b   1.000
_cell.length_c   1.000
_cell.angle_alpha   90.00
_cell.angle_beta   90.00
_cell.angle_gamma   90.00
#
_symmetry.space_group_name_H-M   'P 1'
#
loop_
_entity.id
_entity.type
_entity.pdbx_description
1 polymer ?
#
loop_
_entity_poly.entity_id
_entity_poly.type
_entity_poly.pdbx_seq_one_letter_code
_entity_poly.pdbx_strand_id
1 'polypeptide(L)'
;MDLEDRGHIDNVRFFGTPEWGEGMNVKAFLLNTIPTTTGLTFSPPLELRRAHRLGSMRGDQEARPHHMISCFLHHDQVRQILSAAQAHGPYMYEGRELRLAHHFSLDTNEKRRVFLALRPQLRQLDIKFGLFEPARMWITKDGKSKDILDPQALHQFLNSLLS
;
A
#
# COMPACT_ATOMS: atom_id res chain seq x y z
N MET A 1 -11.37 -0.23 11.51
CA MET A 1 -10.26 -1.16 11.23
C MET A 1 -10.60 -2.47 11.92
N ASP A 2 -10.62 -3.56 11.17
CA ASP A 2 -10.94 -4.89 11.70
C ASP A 2 -9.76 -5.44 12.54
N LEU A 3 -10.00 -6.49 13.33
CA LEU A 3 -9.00 -7.22 14.11
C LEU A 3 -7.85 -7.75 13.24
N GLU A 4 -8.15 -8.27 12.05
CA GLU A 4 -7.14 -8.78 11.12
C GLU A 4 -6.18 -7.67 10.68
N ASP A 5 -6.70 -6.53 10.25
CA ASP A 5 -5.89 -5.38 9.81
C ASP A 5 -5.04 -4.78 10.95
N ARG A 6 -5.53 -4.82 12.20
CA ARG A 6 -4.72 -4.41 13.36
C ARG A 6 -3.49 -5.30 13.53
N GLY A 7 -3.63 -6.61 13.27
CA GLY A 7 -2.52 -7.56 13.26
C GLY A 7 -1.58 -7.39 12.05
N HIS A 8 -1.95 -6.57 11.07
CA HIS A 8 -1.16 -6.32 9.87
C HIS A 8 -0.63 -4.89 9.77
N ILE A 9 -0.87 -4.08 10.80
CA ILE A 9 -0.51 -2.66 10.81
C ILE A 9 0.99 -2.40 10.63
N ASP A 10 1.83 -3.37 11.00
CA ASP A 10 3.28 -3.31 10.85
C ASP A 10 3.78 -3.97 9.55
N ASN A 11 2.88 -4.43 8.68
CA ASN A 11 3.23 -5.23 7.52
C ASN A 11 3.26 -4.40 6.23
N VAL A 12 4.35 -4.47 5.46
CA VAL A 12 4.43 -3.87 4.12
C VAL A 12 4.55 -4.96 3.07
N ARG A 13 3.85 -4.77 1.96
CA ARG A 13 3.90 -5.62 0.78
C ARG A 13 4.75 -4.97 -0.30
N PHE A 14 5.67 -5.76 -0.86
CA PHE A 14 6.62 -5.36 -1.90
C PHE A 14 6.22 -6.04 -3.21
N PHE A 15 6.17 -5.24 -4.27
CA PHE A 15 5.82 -5.72 -5.61
C PHE A 15 6.97 -5.39 -6.57
N GLY A 16 7.25 -6.29 -7.50
CA GLY A 16 8.24 -6.05 -8.57
C GLY A 16 9.68 -6.34 -8.18
N THR A 17 9.93 -6.87 -6.99
CA THR A 17 11.25 -7.38 -6.60
C THR A 17 11.62 -8.60 -7.44
N PRO A 18 12.86 -8.68 -7.97
CA PRO A 18 13.31 -9.81 -8.79
C PRO A 18 13.16 -11.12 -8.01
N GLU A 19 12.81 -12.20 -8.72
CA GLU A 19 12.82 -13.54 -8.13
C GLU A 19 14.26 -13.94 -7.86
N TRP A 20 14.51 -14.52 -6.68
CA TRP A 20 15.82 -15.00 -6.24
C TRP A 20 16.89 -13.92 -6.03
N GLY A 21 16.61 -12.65 -6.34
CA GLY A 21 17.53 -11.54 -6.11
C GLY A 21 17.82 -11.28 -4.63
N GLU A 22 16.96 -11.77 -3.73
CA GLU A 22 17.16 -11.67 -2.28
C GLU A 22 18.19 -12.65 -1.71
N GLY A 23 18.59 -13.67 -2.47
CA GLY A 23 19.41 -14.77 -1.98
C GLY A 23 18.76 -15.55 -0.83
N MET A 24 19.56 -15.95 0.16
CA MET A 24 19.08 -16.77 1.28
C MET A 24 18.43 -15.96 2.41
N ASN A 25 18.51 -14.62 2.38
CA ASN A 25 18.09 -13.78 3.50
C ASN A 25 17.25 -12.58 3.03
N VAL A 26 15.93 -12.82 2.94
CA VAL A 26 14.92 -11.82 2.60
C VAL A 26 14.99 -10.58 3.49
N LYS A 27 15.27 -10.77 4.79
CA LYS A 27 15.34 -9.65 5.74
C LYS A 27 16.52 -8.74 5.43
N ALA A 28 17.71 -9.32 5.23
CA ALA A 28 18.91 -8.55 4.87
C ALA A 28 18.73 -7.82 3.54
N PHE A 29 18.13 -8.50 2.55
CA PHE A 29 17.77 -7.89 1.27
C PHE A 29 16.90 -6.64 1.47
N LEU A 30 15.77 -6.74 2.18
CA LEU A 30 14.86 -5.61 2.38
C LEU A 30 15.49 -4.48 3.19
N LEU A 31 16.29 -4.81 4.22
CA LEU A 31 17.02 -3.82 5.02
C LEU A 31 18.01 -2.99 4.18
N ASN A 32 18.58 -3.57 3.13
CA ASN A 32 19.44 -2.85 2.20
C ASN A 32 18.63 -2.12 1.11
N THR A 33 17.65 -2.79 0.51
CA THR A 33 16.89 -2.28 -0.63
C THR A 33 16.02 -1.09 -0.26
N ILE A 34 15.39 -1.06 0.92
CA ILE A 34 14.50 0.05 1.30
C ILE A 34 15.26 1.38 1.36
N PRO A 35 16.32 1.56 2.17
CA PRO A 35 17.02 2.84 2.24
C PRO A 35 17.66 3.23 0.89
N THR A 36 18.27 2.26 0.19
CA THR A 36 19.00 2.53 -1.06
C THR A 36 18.08 2.95 -2.22
N THR A 37 16.87 2.40 -2.31
CA THR A 37 15.92 2.75 -3.38
C THR A 37 15.07 3.97 -3.06
N THR A 38 14.67 4.12 -1.79
CA THR A 38 13.76 5.20 -1.38
C THR A 38 14.49 6.48 -0.96
N GLY A 39 15.79 6.39 -0.65
CA GLY A 39 16.55 7.49 -0.07
C GLY A 39 16.17 7.79 1.39
N LEU A 40 15.34 6.95 2.02
CA LEU A 40 14.91 7.16 3.40
C LEU A 40 16.04 6.88 4.38
N THR A 41 16.16 7.77 5.37
CA THR A 41 17.00 7.58 6.55
C THR A 41 16.12 7.23 7.75
N PHE A 42 16.59 6.28 8.57
CA PHE A 42 15.86 5.78 9.73
C PHE A 42 16.67 6.00 11.00
N SER A 43 16.01 6.50 12.05
CA SER A 43 16.55 6.62 13.41
C SER A 43 15.44 6.25 14.40
N PRO A 44 15.52 5.11 15.12
CA PRO A 44 16.58 4.10 15.10
C PRO A 44 16.73 3.40 13.73
N PRO A 45 17.82 2.63 13.53
CA PRO A 45 18.00 1.84 12.31
C PRO A 45 16.75 1.03 11.93
N LEU A 46 16.58 0.78 10.63
CA LEU A 46 15.44 0.01 10.14
C LEU A 46 15.48 -1.41 10.70
N GLU A 47 14.36 -1.87 11.27
CA GLU A 47 14.28 -3.19 11.88
C GLU A 47 13.04 -3.97 11.45
N LEU A 48 13.26 -5.23 11.07
CA LEU A 48 12.19 -6.16 10.66
C LEU A 48 12.08 -7.31 11.66
N ARG A 49 10.86 -7.60 12.09
CA ARG A 49 10.52 -8.81 12.85
C ARG A 49 10.59 -10.06 11.97
N ARG A 50 10.02 -9.98 10.75
CA ARG A 50 10.01 -11.07 9.76
C ARG A 50 9.94 -10.53 8.34
N ALA A 51 10.44 -11.30 7.38
CA ALA A 51 10.30 -11.04 5.95
C ALA A 51 10.23 -12.38 5.20
N HIS A 52 9.34 -12.48 4.23
CA HIS A 52 9.20 -13.69 3.40
C HIS A 52 8.56 -13.35 2.06
N ARG A 53 8.81 -14.20 1.07
CA ARG A 53 8.13 -14.20 -0.22
C ARG A 53 6.82 -14.98 -0.12
N LEU A 54 5.78 -14.50 -0.80
CA LEU A 54 4.49 -15.18 -0.88
C LEU A 54 4.49 -16.24 -1.97
N GLY A 55 3.89 -17.40 -1.70
CA GLY A 55 3.72 -18.47 -2.69
C GLY A 55 4.84 -19.52 -2.63
N SER A 56 4.67 -20.57 -3.42
CA SER A 56 5.67 -21.63 -3.55
C SER A 56 6.80 -21.17 -4.47
N MET A 57 8.04 -21.43 -4.06
CA MET A 57 9.27 -21.25 -4.83
C MET A 57 9.27 -21.97 -6.21
N ARG A 58 8.29 -22.86 -6.46
CA ARG A 58 8.18 -23.66 -7.70
C ARG A 58 7.32 -22.93 -8.75
N GLY A 59 7.73 -21.74 -9.15
CA GLY A 59 7.07 -20.95 -10.19
C GLY A 59 7.93 -20.76 -11.42
N ASP A 60 7.28 -20.62 -12.58
CA ASP A 60 7.90 -20.31 -13.86
C ASP A 60 8.63 -18.95 -13.78
N GLN A 61 9.88 -18.87 -14.25
CA GLN A 61 10.68 -17.63 -14.19
C GLN A 61 10.08 -16.50 -15.04
N GLU A 62 9.19 -16.82 -15.98
CA GLU A 62 8.48 -15.88 -16.84
C GLU A 62 7.17 -15.34 -16.21
N ALA A 63 6.72 -15.91 -15.08
CA ALA A 63 5.55 -15.40 -14.37
C ALA A 63 5.85 -14.07 -13.65
N ARG A 64 4.80 -13.27 -13.38
CA ARG A 64 4.92 -12.05 -12.58
C ARG A 64 5.61 -12.37 -11.25
N PRO A 65 6.67 -11.64 -10.85
CA PRO A 65 7.37 -11.91 -9.60
C PRO A 65 6.42 -11.90 -8.41
N HIS A 66 6.57 -12.91 -7.55
CA HIS A 66 5.86 -13.02 -6.30
C HIS A 66 6.10 -11.80 -5.42
N HIS A 67 5.08 -11.43 -4.67
CA HIS A 67 5.18 -10.30 -3.75
C HIS A 67 5.89 -10.76 -2.47
N MET A 68 6.66 -9.87 -1.84
CA MET A 68 7.18 -10.11 -0.50
C MET A 68 6.32 -9.41 0.54
N ILE A 69 6.25 -9.99 1.74
CA ILE A 69 5.69 -9.35 2.93
C ILE A 69 6.80 -9.24 3.97
N SER A 70 6.99 -8.03 4.50
CA SER A 70 7.72 -7.81 5.73
C SER A 70 6.81 -7.38 6.87
N CYS A 71 7.27 -7.59 8.09
CA CYS A 71 6.69 -7.06 9.32
C CYS A 71 7.79 -6.27 10.03
N PHE A 72 7.58 -4.98 10.24
CA PHE A 72 8.54 -4.09 10.89
C PHE A 72 8.41 -4.15 12.41
N LEU A 73 9.47 -3.77 13.11
CA LEU A 73 9.45 -3.67 14.56
C LEU A 73 8.80 -2.37 15.04
N HIS A 74 8.94 -1.29 14.26
CA HIS A 74 8.46 0.04 14.60
C HIS A 74 7.41 0.52 13.61
N HIS A 75 6.20 0.78 14.09
CA HIS A 75 5.09 1.28 13.29
C HIS A 75 5.42 2.61 12.60
N ASP A 76 6.22 3.47 13.24
CA ASP A 76 6.63 4.76 12.66
C ASP A 76 7.45 4.61 11.37
N GLN A 77 8.30 3.59 11.31
CA GLN A 77 9.07 3.28 10.11
C GLN A 77 8.13 2.83 8.97
N VAL A 78 7.07 2.08 9.29
CA VAL A 78 6.03 1.70 8.31
C VAL A 78 5.32 2.93 7.76
N ARG A 79 4.90 3.84 8.64
CA ARG A 79 4.25 5.10 8.22
C ARG A 79 5.16 5.93 7.31
N GLN A 80 6.44 6.04 7.64
CA GLN A 80 7.43 6.74 6.83
C GLN A 80 7.59 6.09 5.45
N ILE A 81 7.73 4.76 5.38
CA ILE A 81 7.86 4.01 4.13
C ILE A 81 6.62 4.17 3.25
N LEU A 82 5.43 3.99 3.81
CA LEU A 82 4.18 4.06 3.07
C LEU A 82 3.87 5.48 2.59
N SER A 83 4.16 6.50 3.42
CA SER A 83 4.03 7.90 3.03
C SER A 83 4.95 8.24 1.86
N ALA A 84 6.22 7.82 1.94
CA ALA A 84 7.17 8.02 0.86
C ALA A 84 6.74 7.30 -0.42
N ALA A 85 6.28 6.05 -0.31
CA ALA A 85 5.78 5.27 -1.44
C ALA A 85 4.56 5.91 -2.12
N GLN A 86 3.68 6.55 -1.35
CA GLN A 86 2.55 7.29 -1.89
C GLN A 86 2.97 8.59 -2.58
N ALA A 87 3.99 9.28 -2.07
CA ALA A 87 4.43 10.59 -2.57
C ALA A 87 5.39 10.49 -3.77
N HIS A 88 6.29 9.50 -3.74
CA HIS A 88 7.43 9.42 -4.66
C HIS A 88 7.52 8.09 -5.41
N GLY A 89 6.68 7.10 -5.07
CA GLY A 89 6.64 5.84 -5.78
C GLY A 89 5.94 5.94 -7.15
N PRO A 90 6.08 4.92 -8.02
CA PRO A 90 6.90 3.71 -7.85
C PRO A 90 8.40 4.03 -7.85
N TYR A 91 9.19 3.20 -7.15
CA TYR A 91 10.66 3.29 -7.17
C TYR A 91 11.23 2.39 -8.27
N MET A 92 12.50 2.58 -8.63
CA MET A 92 13.22 1.69 -9.54
C MET A 92 14.25 0.86 -8.77
N TYR A 93 14.25 -0.45 -8.99
CA TYR A 93 15.23 -1.39 -8.47
C TYR A 93 15.66 -2.34 -9.58
N GLU A 94 16.95 -2.34 -9.93
CA GLU A 94 17.53 -3.20 -10.99
C GLU A 94 16.73 -3.17 -12.31
N GLY A 95 16.31 -1.97 -12.73
CA GLY A 95 15.54 -1.77 -13.96
C GLY A 95 14.06 -2.18 -13.88
N ARG A 96 13.56 -2.53 -12.70
CA ARG A 96 12.14 -2.90 -12.46
C ARG A 96 11.46 -1.92 -11.52
N GLU A 97 10.16 -1.73 -11.71
CA GLU A 97 9.35 -0.94 -10.78
C GLU A 97 9.17 -1.67 -9.45
N LEU A 98 9.64 -1.06 -8.37
CA LEU A 98 9.39 -1.45 -6.99
C LEU A 98 8.22 -0.64 -6.42
N ARG A 99 7.12 -1.32 -6.10
CA ARG A 99 5.98 -0.70 -5.40
C ARG A 99 5.89 -1.22 -3.98
N LEU A 100 5.63 -0.31 -3.06
CA LEU A 100 5.45 -0.58 -1.63
C LEU A 100 4.04 -0.21 -1.23
N ALA A 101 3.32 -1.09 -0.55
CA ALA A 101 1.97 -0.83 -0.07
C ALA A 101 1.71 -1.48 1.28
N HIS A 102 0.71 -0.99 2.00
CA HIS A 102 0.28 -1.61 3.25
C HIS A 102 -0.33 -2.99 2.97
N HIS A 103 -0.12 -3.94 3.88
CA HIS A 103 -0.74 -5.27 3.78
C HIS A 103 -2.07 -5.29 4.54
N PHE A 104 -3.18 -5.31 3.81
CA PHE A 104 -4.51 -5.43 4.39
C PHE A 104 -5.12 -6.80 4.20
N SER A 105 -6.17 -7.06 5.00
CA SER A 105 -7.16 -8.12 4.79
C SER A 105 -7.80 -8.03 3.39
N LEU A 106 -8.44 -9.12 2.97
CA LEU A 106 -9.16 -9.17 1.70
C LEU A 106 -10.33 -8.16 1.68
N ASP A 107 -11.10 -8.07 2.76
CA ASP A 107 -12.24 -7.15 2.87
C ASP A 107 -11.81 -5.68 2.71
N THR A 108 -10.75 -5.29 3.42
CA THR A 108 -10.22 -3.92 3.32
C THR A 108 -9.67 -3.64 1.91
N ASN A 109 -8.98 -4.62 1.29
CA ASN A 109 -8.54 -4.46 -0.10
C ASN A 109 -9.71 -4.29 -1.08
N GLU A 110 -10.80 -5.05 -0.92
CA GLU A 110 -12.00 -4.91 -1.75
C GLU A 110 -12.65 -3.53 -1.56
N LYS A 111 -12.82 -3.06 -0.32
CA LYS A 111 -13.33 -1.71 -0.05
C LYS A 111 -12.48 -0.63 -0.72
N ARG A 112 -11.16 -0.73 -0.58
CA ARG A 112 -10.22 0.17 -1.26
C ARG A 112 -10.38 0.09 -2.77
N ARG A 113 -10.49 -1.11 -3.35
CA ARG A 113 -10.67 -1.31 -4.79
C ARG A 113 -11.93 -0.59 -5.30
N VAL A 114 -13.05 -0.73 -4.60
CA VAL A 114 -14.30 -0.04 -4.96
C VAL A 114 -14.15 1.47 -4.86
N PHE A 115 -13.55 1.98 -3.78
CA PHE A 115 -13.24 3.41 -3.64
C PHE A 115 -12.36 3.92 -4.78
N LEU A 116 -11.30 3.19 -5.13
CA LEU A 116 -10.41 3.55 -6.23
C LEU A 116 -11.13 3.59 -7.58
N ALA A 117 -12.10 2.70 -7.80
CA ALA A 117 -12.92 2.66 -9.01
C ALA A 117 -13.84 3.89 -9.17
N LEU A 118 -14.18 4.58 -8.07
CA LEU A 118 -15.03 5.78 -8.07
C LEU A 118 -14.24 7.08 -8.29
N ARG A 119 -12.90 7.04 -8.31
CA ARG A 119 -12.04 8.23 -8.52
C ARG A 119 -12.34 8.98 -9.82
N PRO A 120 -12.59 8.33 -10.99
CA PRO A 120 -12.91 9.06 -12.22
C PRO A 120 -14.18 9.90 -12.08
N GLN A 121 -15.23 9.36 -11.44
CA GLN A 121 -16.48 10.09 -11.20
C GLN A 121 -16.28 11.28 -10.26
N LEU A 122 -15.51 11.10 -9.18
CA LEU A 122 -15.15 12.20 -8.27
C LEU A 122 -14.44 13.34 -9.01
N ARG A 123 -13.51 13.01 -9.92
CA ARG A 123 -12.81 14.02 -10.74
C ARG A 123 -13.75 14.74 -11.71
N GLN A 124 -14.67 14.02 -12.34
CA GLN A 124 -15.65 14.60 -13.26
C GLN A 124 -16.56 15.62 -12.57
N LEU A 125 -16.85 15.41 -11.28
CA LEU A 125 -17.68 16.29 -10.45
C LEU A 125 -16.88 17.38 -9.70
N ASP A 126 -15.59 17.55 -10.00
CA ASP A 126 -14.67 18.47 -9.31
C ASP A 126 -14.63 18.30 -7.77
N ILE A 127 -14.79 17.07 -7.30
CA ILE A 127 -14.72 16.72 -5.88
C ILE A 127 -13.26 16.38 -5.55
N LYS A 128 -12.68 17.10 -4.59
CA LYS A 128 -11.35 16.73 -4.06
C LYS A 128 -11.49 15.50 -3.18
N PHE A 129 -10.53 14.59 -3.23
CA PHE A 129 -10.60 13.36 -2.44
C PHE A 129 -9.23 12.84 -2.02
N GLY A 130 -9.24 12.00 -0.98
CA GLY A 130 -8.10 11.23 -0.50
C GLY A 130 -8.55 9.88 0.04
N LEU A 131 -7.79 8.82 -0.23
CA LEU A 131 -8.03 7.50 0.35
C LEU A 131 -7.03 7.30 1.50
N PHE A 132 -7.56 7.14 2.71
CA PHE A 132 -6.82 6.95 3.94
C PHE A 132 -6.95 5.53 4.48
N GLU A 133 -6.00 5.20 5.33
CA GLU A 133 -5.91 3.95 6.07
C GLU A 133 -7.10 3.74 7.03
N PRO A 134 -7.62 2.51 7.18
CA PRO A 134 -7.40 1.35 6.30
C PRO A 134 -8.18 1.44 4.97
N ALA A 135 -9.38 2.00 4.98
CA ALA A 135 -10.22 2.20 3.79
C ALA A 135 -11.25 3.30 4.08
N ARG A 136 -10.79 4.55 4.21
CA ARG A 136 -11.64 5.73 4.44
C ARG A 136 -11.44 6.72 3.30
N MET A 137 -12.49 7.04 2.57
CA MET A 137 -12.45 8.09 1.55
C MET A 137 -12.82 9.42 2.20
N TRP A 138 -11.88 10.35 2.23
CA TRP A 138 -12.14 11.75 2.51
C TRP A 138 -12.54 12.43 1.20
N ILE A 139 -13.64 13.18 1.19
CA ILE A 139 -14.08 13.98 0.06
C ILE A 139 -14.32 15.43 0.49
N THR A 140 -14.06 16.38 -0.40
CA THR A 140 -14.37 17.80 -0.22
C THR A 140 -15.07 18.35 -1.45
N LYS A 141 -16.26 18.90 -1.22
CA LYS A 141 -17.06 19.61 -2.23
C LYS A 141 -17.53 20.93 -1.63
N ASP A 142 -17.40 22.03 -2.36
CA ASP A 142 -17.87 23.37 -1.93
C ASP A 142 -17.39 23.78 -0.53
N GLY A 143 -16.12 23.47 -0.21
CA GLY A 143 -15.51 23.75 1.09
C GLY A 143 -15.96 22.83 2.25
N LYS A 144 -16.93 21.94 2.02
CA LYS A 144 -17.40 20.97 3.02
C LYS A 144 -16.69 19.64 2.83
N SER A 145 -16.07 19.16 3.89
CA SER A 145 -15.36 17.88 3.89
C SER A 145 -16.14 16.81 4.64
N LYS A 146 -16.13 15.58 4.13
CA LYS A 146 -16.77 14.42 4.75
C LYS A 146 -15.91 13.19 4.59
N ASP A 147 -15.85 12.39 5.64
CA ASP A 147 -15.31 11.04 5.59
C ASP A 147 -16.40 10.03 5.25
N ILE A 148 -16.08 9.14 4.33
CA ILE A 148 -16.94 8.03 3.91
C ILE A 148 -16.19 6.72 4.13
N LEU A 149 -16.77 5.88 4.99
CA LEU A 149 -16.22 4.58 5.38
C LEU A 149 -16.76 3.44 4.51
N ASP A 150 -17.93 3.64 3.91
CA ASP A 150 -18.62 2.65 3.10
C ASP A 150 -18.65 3.10 1.62
N PRO A 151 -18.07 2.32 0.70
CA PRO A 151 -18.14 2.61 -0.74
C PRO A 151 -19.58 2.74 -1.27
N GLN A 152 -20.55 2.02 -0.71
CA GLN A 152 -21.95 2.14 -1.15
C GLN A 152 -22.53 3.51 -0.79
N ALA A 153 -22.23 4.02 0.41
CA ALA A 153 -22.60 5.39 0.80
C ALA A 153 -21.97 6.46 -0.12
N LEU A 154 -20.74 6.25 -0.61
CA LEU A 154 -20.14 7.14 -1.60
C LEU A 154 -20.89 7.07 -2.94
N HIS A 155 -21.25 5.87 -3.39
CA HIS A 155 -21.99 5.70 -4.65
C HIS A 155 -23.37 6.38 -4.59
N GLN A 156 -24.10 6.23 -3.48
CA GLN A 156 -25.36 6.93 -3.25
C GLN A 156 -25.19 8.46 -3.25
N PHE A 157 -24.13 8.95 -2.60
CA PHE A 157 -23.81 10.37 -2.62
C PHE A 157 -23.55 10.89 -4.04
N LEU A 158 -22.74 10.19 -4.84
CA LEU A 158 -22.46 10.57 -6.22
C LEU A 158 -23.74 10.59 -7.08
N ASN A 159 -24.61 9.58 -6.92
CA ASN A 159 -25.89 9.52 -7.64
C ASN A 159 -26.81 10.68 -7.26
N SER A 160 -26.83 11.10 -5.99
CA SER A 160 -27.63 12.25 -5.53
C SER A 160 -27.16 13.61 -6.09
N LEU A 161 -25.96 13.67 -6.69
CA LEU A 161 -25.43 14.87 -7.33
C LEU A 161 -25.72 14.92 -8.84
N LEU A 162 -26.14 13.80 -9.43
CA LEU A 162 -26.44 13.64 -10.85
C LEU A 162 -27.94 13.67 -11.15
N SER A 163 -28.77 13.56 -10.11
CA SER A 163 -30.23 13.74 -10.14
C SER A 163 -30.62 15.21 -9.95
#